data_AF-A0A441VAN4-F1
#
_entry.id   AF-A0A441VAN4-F1
#
_cell.length_a   1.000
_cell.length_b   1.000
_cell.length_c   1.000
_cell.angle_alpha   90.00
_cell.angle_beta   90.00
_cell.angle_gamma   90.00
#
_symmetry.space_group_name_H-M   'P 1'
#
loop_
_entity.id
_entity.type
_entity.pdbx_description
1 polymer ?
#
loop_
_entity_poly.entity_id
_entity_poly.type
_entity_poly.pdbx_seq_one_letter_code
_entity_poly.pdbx_strand_id
1 'polypeptide(L)'
;VADAMAFLTDAQEVLVATIEEQDQRSARESTGDVVRFLMRHGVKARSDVLGIGSGDGGQIVMDISRKMGADLVVAGGYGHSRIREWAFGGMTRSLLKQGSINRLLSN
;
A
#
# COMPACT_ATOMS: atom_id res chain seq x y z
N VAL A 1 0.09 -7.06 -6.84
CA VAL A 1 0.47 -7.67 -5.53
C VAL A 1 1.00 -9.10 -5.69
N ALA A 2 0.48 -9.87 -6.65
CA ALA A 2 0.92 -11.24 -6.91
C ALA A 2 2.42 -11.34 -7.25
N ASP A 3 2.97 -10.37 -7.99
CA ASP A 3 4.40 -10.37 -8.35
C ASP A 3 5.33 -10.17 -7.15
N ALA A 4 4.79 -9.71 -6.01
CA ALA A 4 5.53 -9.47 -4.78
C ALA A 4 5.50 -10.66 -3.81
N MET A 5 4.76 -11.72 -4.14
CA MET A 5 4.41 -12.78 -3.17
C MET A 5 5.61 -13.47 -2.54
N ALA A 6 6.71 -13.64 -3.29
CA ALA A 6 7.95 -14.21 -2.76
C ALA A 6 8.50 -13.37 -1.60
N PHE A 7 8.51 -12.04 -1.73
CA PHE A 7 8.97 -11.15 -0.67
C PHE A 7 7.97 -11.05 0.49
N LEU A 8 6.67 -11.07 0.18
CA LEU A 8 5.62 -10.94 1.20
C LEU A 8 5.51 -12.17 2.10
N THR A 9 5.80 -13.36 1.58
CA THR A 9 5.73 -14.62 2.34
C THR A 9 6.82 -14.69 3.40
N ASP A 10 8.02 -14.18 3.11
CA ASP A 10 9.16 -14.16 4.04
C ASP A 10 9.16 -12.92 4.96
N ALA A 11 8.23 -11.99 4.76
CA ALA A 11 8.14 -10.78 5.57
C ALA A 11 7.66 -11.09 7.00
N GLN A 12 8.27 -10.43 7.99
CA GLN A 12 7.88 -10.58 9.40
C GLN A 12 6.49 -9.99 9.67
N GLU A 13 6.17 -8.88 9.00
CA GLU A 13 4.89 -8.18 9.06
C GLU A 13 4.58 -7.56 7.70
N VAL A 14 3.32 -7.64 7.27
CA VAL A 14 2.83 -6.96 6.07
C VAL A 14 1.65 -6.06 6.44
N LEU A 15 1.75 -4.77 6.09
CA LEU A 15 0.65 -3.83 6.17
C LEU A 15 0.07 -3.55 4.78
N VAL A 16 -1.22 -3.82 4.62
CA VAL A 16 -2.04 -3.36 3.50
C VAL A 16 -2.64 -2.02 3.88
N ALA A 17 -2.07 -0.92 3.39
CA ALA A 17 -2.58 0.42 3.63
C ALA A 17 -3.36 0.94 2.41
N THR A 18 -4.49 1.60 2.65
CA THR A 18 -5.17 2.44 1.66
C THR A 18 -5.40 3.84 2.22
N ILE A 19 -5.51 4.82 1.33
CA ILE A 19 -5.80 6.20 1.68
C ILE A 19 -7.22 6.52 1.17
N GLU A 20 -8.16 6.80 2.07
CA GLU A 20 -9.55 7.12 1.73
C GLU A 20 -10.20 7.98 2.82
N GLU A 21 -10.88 9.05 2.44
CA GLU A 21 -11.52 9.98 3.38
C GLU A 21 -13.05 9.87 3.39
N GLN A 22 -13.65 9.63 2.23
CA GLN A 22 -15.09 9.77 2.05
C GLN A 22 -15.80 8.45 2.35
N ASP A 23 -15.25 7.34 1.89
CA ASP A 23 -15.84 6.01 2.05
C ASP A 23 -14.89 5.03 2.76
N GLN A 24 -14.61 5.32 4.03
CA GLN A 24 -13.77 4.46 4.86
C GLN A 24 -14.34 3.04 5.01
N ARG A 25 -15.66 2.86 4.89
CA ARG A 25 -16.29 1.54 5.04
C ARG A 25 -15.92 0.65 3.84
N SER A 26 -16.14 1.13 2.63
CA SER A 26 -15.76 0.42 1.40
C SER A 26 -14.24 0.17 1.34
N ALA A 27 -13.44 1.16 1.77
CA ALA A 27 -11.98 1.01 1.88
C ALA A 27 -11.55 -0.11 2.84
N ARG A 28 -12.21 -0.25 4.00
CA ARG A 28 -11.96 -1.36 4.95
C ARG A 28 -12.35 -2.71 4.37
N GLU A 29 -13.47 -2.79 3.63
CA GLU A 29 -13.91 -4.02 2.99
C GLU A 29 -12.89 -4.46 1.91
N SER A 30 -12.49 -3.54 1.03
CA SER A 30 -11.50 -3.79 -0.03
C SER A 30 -10.13 -4.20 0.52
N THR A 31 -9.61 -3.47 1.51
CA THR A 31 -8.33 -3.85 2.15
C THR A 31 -8.44 -5.18 2.90
N GLY A 32 -9.60 -5.48 3.49
CA GLY A 32 -9.89 -6.78 4.09
C GLY A 32 -9.82 -7.93 3.09
N ASP A 33 -10.31 -7.75 1.86
CA ASP A 33 -10.19 -8.76 0.80
C ASP A 33 -8.75 -9.04 0.40
N VAL A 34 -7.91 -8.00 0.33
CA VAL A 34 -6.47 -8.14 0.07
C VAL A 34 -5.80 -8.91 1.21
N VAL A 35 -6.09 -8.56 2.47
CA VAL A 35 -5.56 -9.28 3.64
C VAL A 35 -5.96 -10.75 3.59
N ARG A 36 -7.23 -11.05 3.34
CA ARG A 36 -7.70 -12.45 3.20
C ARG A 36 -6.97 -13.19 2.08
N PHE A 37 -6.74 -12.53 0.94
CA PHE A 37 -5.96 -13.10 -0.16
C PHE A 37 -4.53 -13.42 0.27
N LEU A 38 -3.84 -12.48 0.91
CA LEU A 38 -2.46 -12.65 1.38
C LEU A 38 -2.34 -13.75 2.44
N MET A 39 -3.26 -13.77 3.42
CA MET A 39 -3.28 -14.79 4.47
C MET A 39 -3.48 -16.21 3.90
N ARG A 40 -4.29 -16.37 2.85
CA ARG A 40 -4.45 -17.67 2.16
C ARG A 40 -3.14 -18.18 1.54
N HIS A 41 -2.18 -17.31 1.30
CA HIS A 41 -0.86 -17.64 0.76
C HIS A 41 0.24 -17.65 1.83
N GLY A 42 -0.11 -17.67 3.12
CA GLY A 42 0.85 -17.77 4.23
C GLY A 42 1.45 -16.44 4.69
N VAL A 43 0.99 -15.30 4.16
CA VAL A 43 1.50 -13.97 4.53
C VAL A 43 0.83 -13.47 5.81
N LYS A 44 1.63 -12.98 6.77
CA LYS A 44 1.15 -12.32 7.99
C LYS A 44 0.75 -10.87 7.70
N ALA A 45 -0.46 -10.68 7.19
CA ALA A 45 -0.97 -9.38 6.77
C ALA A 45 -2.00 -8.78 7.75
N ARG A 46 -1.96 -7.45 7.91
CA ARG A 46 -3.04 -6.64 8.49
C ARG A 46 -3.39 -5.48 7.56
N SER A 47 -4.55 -4.86 7.75
CA SER A 47 -4.99 -3.69 6.97
C SER A 47 -5.07 -2.43 7.82
N ASP A 48 -4.83 -1.27 7.20
CA ASP A 48 -5.12 0.03 7.78
C ASP A 48 -5.68 1.00 6.72
N VAL A 49 -6.63 1.84 7.14
CA VAL A 49 -7.25 2.86 6.29
C VAL A 49 -6.84 4.22 6.82
N LEU A 50 -6.00 4.90 6.05
CA LEU A 50 -5.42 6.18 6.39
C LEU A 50 -6.28 7.31 5.82
N GLY A 51 -6.47 8.38 6.59
CA GLY A 51 -7.01 9.64 6.07
C GLY A 51 -5.92 10.48 5.40
N ILE A 52 -6.28 11.30 4.40
CA ILE A 52 -5.36 12.20 3.70
C ILE A 52 -4.99 13.40 4.59
N GLY A 53 -5.92 13.87 5.44
CA GLY A 53 -5.70 15.07 6.24
C GLY A 53 -5.26 16.24 5.35
N SER A 54 -4.13 16.88 5.69
CA SER A 54 -3.50 17.94 4.88
C SER A 54 -2.25 17.47 4.12
N GLY A 55 -1.98 16.16 4.07
CA GLY A 55 -0.76 15.59 3.49
C GLY A 55 -0.88 15.11 2.05
N ASP A 56 0.24 15.08 1.33
CA ASP A 56 0.35 14.36 0.04
C ASP A 56 0.35 12.85 0.30
N GLY A 57 -0.43 12.08 -0.48
CA GLY A 57 -0.52 10.62 -0.33
C GLY A 57 0.83 9.92 -0.41
N GLY A 58 1.77 10.44 -1.20
CA GLY A 58 3.14 9.95 -1.24
C GLY A 58 3.89 10.12 0.10
N GLN A 59 3.71 11.26 0.77
CA GLN A 59 4.31 11.53 2.07
C GLN A 59 3.72 10.64 3.17
N ILE A 60 2.41 10.41 3.15
CA ILE A 60 1.72 9.52 4.09
C ILE A 60 2.28 8.10 3.99
N VAL A 61 2.45 7.57 2.76
CA VAL A 61 3.06 6.26 2.53
C VAL A 61 4.49 6.20 3.06
N MET A 62 5.29 7.25 2.86
CA MET A 62 6.66 7.30 3.37
C MET A 62 6.72 7.36 4.90
N ASP A 63 5.82 8.11 5.53
CA ASP A 63 5.74 8.24 6.98
C ASP A 63 5.32 6.91 7.63
N ILE A 64 4.32 6.22 7.09
CA ILE A 64 3.90 4.91 7.62
C ILE A 64 4.99 3.86 7.41
N SER A 65 5.66 3.88 6.25
CA SER A 65 6.75 2.93 5.98
C SER A 65 7.92 3.13 6.95
N ARG A 66 8.29 4.39 7.25
CA ARG A 66 9.30 4.70 8.27
C ARG A 66 8.85 4.31 9.68
N LYS A 67 7.59 4.58 10.05
CA LYS A 67 7.04 4.21 11.37
C LYS A 67 7.02 2.71 11.58
N MET A 68 6.76 1.94 10.52
CA MET A 68 6.81 0.48 10.56
C MET A 68 8.22 -0.10 10.44
N GLY A 69 9.22 0.70 10.04
CA GLY A 69 10.53 0.18 9.67
C GLY A 69 10.47 -0.74 8.45
N ALA A 70 9.59 -0.45 7.48
CA ALA A 70 9.38 -1.30 6.32
C ALA A 70 10.60 -1.27 5.37
N ASP A 71 11.14 -2.46 5.07
CA ASP A 71 12.26 -2.63 4.13
C ASP A 71 11.85 -2.57 2.65
N LEU A 72 10.56 -2.80 2.38
CA LEU A 72 9.95 -2.86 1.05
C LEU A 72 8.57 -2.21 1.04
N VAL A 73 8.34 -1.31 0.08
CA VAL A 73 7.01 -0.79 -0.27
C VAL A 73 6.58 -1.40 -1.60
N VAL A 74 5.50 -2.16 -1.55
CA VAL A 74 4.84 -2.69 -2.74
C VAL A 74 3.64 -1.81 -3.06
N ALA A 75 3.64 -1.22 -4.25
CA ALA A 75 2.48 -0.50 -4.78
C ALA A 75 1.99 -1.22 -6.04
N GLY A 76 0.71 -1.56 -6.09
CA GLY A 76 0.12 -2.27 -7.23
C GLY A 76 -1.41 -2.30 -7.15
N GLY A 77 -2.05 -2.30 -8.31
CA GLY A 77 -3.49 -2.10 -8.45
C GLY A 77 -4.29 -3.37 -8.14
N TYR A 78 -4.54 -3.67 -6.87
CA TYR A 78 -5.47 -4.75 -6.53
C TYR A 78 -6.89 -4.19 -6.43
N GLY A 79 -7.79 -4.69 -7.29
CA GLY A 79 -9.25 -4.70 -7.12
C GLY A 79 -9.92 -3.34 -6.91
N HIS A 80 -10.63 -2.87 -7.94
CA HIS A 80 -11.45 -1.64 -8.04
C HIS A 80 -10.74 -0.43 -8.68
N SER A 81 -10.60 -0.47 -10.01
CA SER A 81 -10.81 0.68 -10.92
C SER A 81 -10.12 2.03 -10.61
N ARG A 82 -8.99 2.07 -9.88
CA ARG A 82 -8.33 3.33 -9.48
C ARG A 82 -6.85 3.47 -9.87
N ILE A 83 -6.44 2.79 -10.95
CA ILE A 83 -5.28 3.24 -11.75
C ILE A 83 -5.50 4.67 -12.31
N ARG A 84 -6.74 5.17 -12.32
CA ARG A 84 -7.11 6.42 -13.02
C ARG A 84 -6.61 7.72 -12.35
N GLU A 85 -6.23 7.72 -11.07
CA GLU A 85 -5.59 8.89 -10.42
C GLU A 85 -4.08 8.75 -10.25
N TRP A 86 -3.57 7.51 -10.12
CA TRP A 86 -2.13 7.24 -9.98
C TRP A 86 -1.30 7.73 -11.18
N ALA A 87 -1.91 7.79 -12.36
CA ALA A 87 -1.27 8.27 -13.59
C ALA A 87 -1.23 9.81 -13.74
N PHE A 88 -1.97 10.58 -12.94
CA PHE A 88 -2.08 12.05 -13.08
C PHE A 88 -1.44 12.84 -11.93
N GLY A 89 -0.14 12.61 -11.69
CA GLY A 89 0.77 13.77 -11.61
C GLY A 89 1.45 14.17 -10.29
N GLY A 90 1.39 13.39 -9.20
CA GLY A 90 2.04 13.78 -7.93
C GLY A 90 2.72 12.66 -7.15
N MET A 91 1.98 11.61 -6.81
CA MET A 91 2.39 10.58 -5.87
C MET A 91 3.66 9.82 -6.29
N THR A 92 3.78 9.42 -7.56
CA THR A 92 4.98 8.73 -8.07
C THR A 92 6.23 9.63 -8.01
N ARG A 93 6.07 10.94 -8.21
CA ARG A 93 7.19 11.91 -8.19
C ARG A 93 7.64 12.23 -6.76
N SER A 94 6.71 12.34 -5.82
CA SER A 94 7.00 12.49 -4.39
C SER A 94 7.65 11.23 -3.82
N LEU A 95 7.15 10.05 -4.23
CA LEU A 95 7.77 8.78 -3.87
C LEU A 95 9.22 8.74 -4.39
N LEU A 96 9.45 8.91 -5.69
CA LEU A 96 10.79 8.81 -6.31
C LEU A 96 11.85 9.79 -5.76
N LYS A 97 11.48 10.81 -4.98
CA LYS A 97 12.42 11.79 -4.39
C LYS A 97 13.07 11.36 -3.07
N GLN A 98 12.54 10.37 -2.34
CA GLN A 98 13.11 9.92 -1.06
C GLN A 98 13.72 8.51 -1.21
N GLY A 99 15.05 8.43 -1.13
CA GLY A 99 15.87 7.27 -1.55
C GLY A 99 16.21 6.25 -0.46
N SER A 100 15.29 5.93 0.46
CA SER A 100 15.61 5.03 1.59
C SER A 100 14.76 3.76 1.69
N ILE A 101 13.84 3.50 0.75
CA ILE A 101 12.95 2.32 0.80
C ILE A 101 12.89 1.67 -0.57
N ASN A 102 13.11 0.34 -0.64
CA ASN A 102 12.99 -0.42 -1.87
C ASN A 102 11.53 -0.42 -2.35
N ARG A 103 11.33 -0.33 -3.67
CA ARG A 103 9.98 -0.22 -4.25
C ARG A 103 9.75 -1.25 -5.32
N LEU A 104 8.63 -1.95 -5.21
CA LEU A 104 8.14 -2.86 -6.24
C LEU A 104 6.81 -2.33 -6.79
N LEU A 105 6.78 -2.07 -8.10
CA LEU A 105 5.56 -1.78 -8.83
C LEU A 105 5.07 -3.08 -9.46
N SER A 106 3.88 -3.53 -9.08
CA SER A 106 3.26 -4.76 -9.57
C SER A 106 1.96 -4.40 -10.30
N ASN A 107 1.74 -5.01 -11.45
CA ASN A 107 0.56 -4.78 -12.30
C ASN A 107 -0.70 -5.41 -11.70
#